data_AF-A0A401QTV7-F1
#
_entry.id   AF-A0A401QTV7-F1
#
_cell.length_a   1.000
_cell.length_b   1.000
_cell.length_c   1.000
_cell.angle_alpha   90.00
_cell.angle_beta   90.00
_cell.angle_gamma   90.00
#
_symmetry.space_group_name_H-M   'P 1'
#
loop_
_entity.id
_entity.type
_entity.pdbx_description
1 polymer ?
#
loop_
_entity_poly.entity_id
_entity_poly.type
_entity_poly.pdbx_seq_one_letter_code
_entity_poly.pdbx_strand_id
1 'polypeptide(L)' 'MGHTFDVARHGYARPDLVRIAKLRWRIEHDYRELKTAWGLDHFEGRSFTGWHRHVTLVAAAHLFLTEQRRTSKNAKPCP' A
#
# COMPACT_ATOMS: atom_id res chain seq x y z
N MET A 1 -3.86 34.97 -5.47
CA MET A 1 -3.82 33.88 -4.48
C MET A 1 -3.58 32.57 -5.21
N GLY A 2 -2.32 32.20 -5.42
CA GLY A 2 -1.93 30.94 -6.07
C GLY A 2 -0.90 30.26 -5.18
N HIS A 3 -1.35 29.31 -4.37
CA HIS A 3 -0.45 28.36 -3.68
C HIS A 3 -0.14 27.24 -4.66
N THR A 4 0.69 27.53 -5.66
CA THR A 4 1.42 26.50 -6.40
C THR A 4 2.29 25.76 -5.40
N PHE A 5 1.96 24.50 -5.15
CA PHE A 5 2.78 23.56 -4.39
C PHE A 5 4.19 23.54 -4.99
N ASP A 6 5.14 24.15 -4.29
CA ASP A 6 6.58 24.00 -4.54
C ASP A 6 6.99 22.59 -4.11
N VAL A 7 6.79 21.61 -4.99
CA VAL A 7 7.32 20.23 -4.80
C VAL A 7 8.73 20.11 -5.39
N ALA A 8 9.26 21.19 -6.00
CA ALA A 8 10.42 21.12 -6.88
C ALA A 8 11.76 21.46 -6.21
N ARG A 9 11.80 21.86 -4.93
CA ARG A 9 13.04 22.31 -4.28
C ARG A 9 13.72 21.32 -3.33
N HIS A 10 13.42 20.03 -3.42
CA HIS A 10 14.18 18.99 -2.72
C HIS A 10 15.16 18.32 -3.69
N GLY A 11 16.45 18.63 -3.55
CA GLY A 11 17.52 17.87 -4.20
C GLY A 11 17.57 16.46 -3.61
N TYR A 12 16.76 15.55 -4.15
CA TYR A 12 16.76 14.15 -3.73
C TYR A 12 18.11 13.52 -4.11
N ALA A 13 18.87 13.09 -3.10
CA ALA A 13 20.07 12.32 -3.35
C ALA A 13 19.69 11.03 -4.13
N ARG A 14 20.56 10.55 -5.02
CA ARG A 14 20.35 9.29 -5.76
C ARG A 14 19.79 8.13 -4.89
N PRO A 15 20.30 7.87 -3.66
CA PRO A 15 19.70 6.85 -2.79
C PRO A 15 18.24 7.12 -2.40
N ASP A 16 17.81 8.38 -2.24
CA ASP A 16 16.42 8.71 -1.94
C ASP A 16 15.50 8.43 -3.12
N LEU A 17 15.92 8.77 -4.33
CA LEU A 17 15.17 8.44 -5.54
C LEU A 17 15.03 6.93 -5.72
N VAL A 18 16.11 6.18 -5.48
CA VAL A 18 16.08 4.70 -5.52
C VAL A 18 15.14 4.14 -4.45
N ARG A 19 15.15 4.70 -3.23
CA ARG A 19 14.25 4.29 -2.15
C ARG A 19 12.79 4.55 -2.49
N ILE A 20 12.47 5.73 -3.04
CA ILE A 20 11.10 6.08 -3.46
C ILE A 20 10.64 5.18 -4.61
N ALA A 21 11.51 4.91 -5.60
CA ALA A 21 11.19 4.01 -6.70
C ALA A 21 10.88 2.59 -6.21
N LYS A 22 11.68 2.06 -5.27
CA LYS A 22 11.43 0.77 -4.63
C LYS A 22 10.12 0.75 -3.85
N LEU A 23 9.81 1.83 -3.13
CA LEU A 23 8.55 1.95 -2.39
C LEU A 23 7.35 1.95 -3.34
N ARG A 24 7.42 2.68 -4.45
CA ARG A 24 6.37 2.72 -5.47
C ARG A 24 6.14 1.34 -6.08
N TRP A 25 7.20 0.61 -6.42
CA TRP A 25 7.08 -0.75 -6.94
C TRP A 25 6.39 -1.69 -5.94
N ARG A 26 6.68 -1.53 -4.64
CA ARG A 26 6.00 -2.30 -3.59
C ARG A 26 4.50 -1.99 -3.54
N ILE A 27 4.13 -0.71 -3.60
CA ILE A 27 2.71 -0.29 -3.66
C ILE A 27 2.00 -0.88 -4.88
N GLU A 28 2.62 -0.86 -6.05
CA GLU A 28 2.04 -1.43 -7.29
C GLU A 28 1.87 -2.96 -7.21
N HIS A 29 2.78 -3.64 -6.49
CA HIS A 29 2.66 -5.07 -6.22
C HIS A 29 1.53 -5.36 -5.24
N ASP A 30 1.50 -4.64 -4.10
CA ASP A 30 0.47 -4.75 -3.07
C ASP A 30 -0.93 -4.45 -3.66
N TYR A 31 -1.04 -3.45 -4.54
CA TYR A 31 -2.28 -3.12 -5.25
C TYR A 31 -2.76 -4.25 -6.18
N ARG A 32 -1.84 -4.93 -6.88
CA ARG A 32 -2.20 -6.09 -7.70
C ARG A 32 -2.68 -7.27 -6.86
N GLU A 33 -2.06 -7.52 -5.72
CA GLU A 33 -2.53 -8.52 -4.76
C GLU A 33 -3.92 -8.15 -4.21
N LEU A 34 -4.11 -6.91 -3.77
CA LEU A 34 -5.38 -6.38 -3.27
C LEU A 34 -6.51 -6.53 -4.30
N LYS A 35 -6.23 -6.21 -5.56
CA LYS A 35 -7.22 -6.32 -6.63
C LYS A 35 -7.59 -7.77 -6.94
N THR A 36 -6.60 -8.65 -7.05
CA THR A 36 -6.78 -10.01 -7.60
C THR A 36 -7.12 -11.05 -6.52
N ALA A 37 -6.47 -10.96 -5.36
CA ALA A 37 -6.62 -11.96 -4.29
C ALA A 37 -7.68 -11.56 -3.24
N TRP A 38 -7.91 -10.26 -3.05
CA TRP A 38 -8.79 -9.76 -1.98
C TRP A 38 -10.13 -9.21 -2.49
N GLY A 39 -10.42 -9.36 -3.78
CA GLY A 39 -11.73 -9.07 -4.34
C GLY A 39 -12.09 -7.58 -4.38
N LEU A 40 -11.10 -6.70 -4.53
CA LEU A 40 -11.37 -5.27 -4.70
C LEU A 40 -12.14 -4.97 -6.01
N ASP A 41 -12.09 -5.87 -6.98
CA ASP A 41 -12.90 -5.88 -8.20
C ASP A 41 -14.21 -6.68 -8.08
N HIS A 42 -14.41 -7.46 -7.00
CA HIS A 42 -15.60 -8.27 -6.76
C HIS A 42 -16.67 -7.55 -5.92
N PHE A 43 -16.60 -6.21 -5.82
CA PHE A 43 -17.64 -5.44 -5.15
C PHE A 43 -18.85 -5.25 -6.07
N GLU A 44 -19.96 -5.94 -5.78
CA GLU A 44 -21.20 -5.90 -6.56
C GLU A 44 -22.23 -4.88 -6.04
N GLY A 45 -21.92 -4.18 -4.94
CA GLY A 45 -22.81 -3.19 -4.34
C GLY A 45 -22.90 -1.89 -5.16
N ARG A 46 -24.01 -1.16 -5.01
CA ARG A 46 -24.24 0.14 -5.70
C ARG A 46 -24.27 1.34 -4.78
N SER A 47 -23.78 1.20 -3.54
CA SER A 47 -23.72 2.29 -2.56
C SER A 47 -22.28 2.71 -2.30
N PHE A 48 -22.06 4.03 -2.23
CA PHE A 48 -20.76 4.60 -1.90
C PHE A 48 -20.28 4.15 -0.51
N THR A 49 -21.19 4.12 0.48
CA THR A 49 -20.89 3.64 1.83
C THR A 49 -20.48 2.17 1.85
N GLY A 50 -21.15 1.31 1.07
CA GLY A 50 -20.81 -0.11 0.95
C GLY A 50 -19.43 -0.30 0.33
N TRP A 51 -19.13 0.46 -0.73
CA TRP A 51 -17.83 0.45 -1.39
C TRP A 51 -16.70 0.89 -0.43
N HIS A 52 -16.91 1.99 0.30
CA HIS A 52 -15.91 2.51 1.24
C HIS A 52 -15.62 1.50 2.36
N ARG A 53 -16.66 0.83 2.89
CA ARG A 53 -16.48 -0.22 3.90
C ARG A 53 -15.72 -1.42 3.32
N HIS A 54 -16.04 -1.85 2.10
CA HIS A 54 -15.36 -2.94 1.41
C HIS A 54 -13.86 -2.64 1.23
N VAL A 55 -13.53 -1.48 0.66
CA VAL A 55 -12.14 -1.04 0.47
C VAL A 55 -11.39 -0.96 1.80
N THR A 56 -12.04 -0.43 2.84
CA THR A 56 -11.44 -0.34 4.18
C THR A 56 -11.13 -1.71 4.77
N LEU A 57 -12.05 -2.67 4.67
CA LEU A 57 -11.87 -4.03 5.17
C LEU A 57 -10.76 -4.77 4.41
N VAL A 58 -10.75 -4.64 3.08
CA VAL A 58 -9.71 -5.25 2.23
C VAL A 58 -8.33 -4.66 2.54
N ALA A 59 -8.22 -3.34 2.71
CA ALA A 59 -6.98 -2.69 3.13
C ALA A 59 -6.52 -3.14 4.53
N ALA A 60 -7.44 -3.26 5.50
CA ALA A 60 -7.13 -3.71 6.85
C ALA A 60 -6.62 -5.17 6.87
N ALA A 61 -7.25 -6.07 6.12
CA ALA A 61 -6.81 -7.46 5.99
C ALA A 61 -5.40 -7.57 5.39
N HIS A 62 -5.13 -6.79 4.34
CA HIS A 62 -3.80 -6.74 3.71
C HIS A 62 -2.72 -6.20 4.66
N LEU A 63 -3.03 -5.15 5.43
CA LEU A 63 -2.11 -4.62 6.45
C LEU A 63 -1.83 -5.67 7.52
N PHE A 64 -2.86 -6.34 8.04
CA PHE A 64 -2.70 -7.39 9.03
C PHE A 64 -1.75 -8.50 8.54
N LEU A 65 -1.95 -9.02 7.33
CA LEU A 65 -1.08 -10.06 6.78
C LEU A 65 0.33 -9.57 6.46
N THR A 66 0.47 -8.32 6.02
CA THR A 66 1.78 -7.71 5.81
C THR A 66 2.55 -7.64 7.12
N GLU A 67 1.89 -7.28 8.22
CA GLU A 67 2.51 -7.29 9.55
C GLU A 67 2.83 -8.71 10.02
N GLN A 68 1.93 -9.69 9.85
CA GLN A 68 2.23 -11.09 10.16
C GLN A 68 3.45 -11.61 9.37
N ARG A 69 3.56 -11.28 8.08
CA ARG A 69 4.73 -11.66 7.28
C ARG A 69 6.02 -10.99 7.75
N ARG A 70 5.95 -9.76 8.28
CA ARG A 70 7.11 -9.07 8.85
C ARG A 70 7.54 -9.71 10.17
N THR A 71 6.60 -10.00 11.06
CA THR A 71 6.90 -10.64 12.35
C THR A 71 7.46 -12.04 12.16
N SER A 72 6.91 -12.85 11.24
CA SER A 72 7.45 -14.18 10.93
C SER A 72 8.87 -14.14 10.36
N LYS A 73 9.19 -13.15 9.50
CA LYS A 73 10.56 -12.97 8.98
C LYS A 73 11.55 -12.53 10.07
N ASN A 74 11.06 -11.83 11.09
CA ASN A 74 11.86 -11.36 12.22
C ASN A 74 11.92 -12.37 13.37
N ALA A 75 11.18 -13.48 13.29
CA ALA A 75 11.30 -14.58 14.23
C ALA A 75 12.69 -15.20 14.06
N LYS A 76 13.53 -15.07 15.09
CA LYS A 76 14.84 -15.71 15.10
C LYS A 76 14.64 -17.23 15.07
N PRO A 77 15.41 -17.99 14.28
CA PRO A 77 15.43 -19.44 14.42
C PRO A 77 15.82 -19.78 15.87
N CYS A 78 15.13 -20.74 16.48
CA CYS A 78 15.52 -21.30 17.77
C CYS A 78 16.96 -21.86 17.67
N PRO A 79 17.78 -21.75 18.74
CA PRO A 79 19.12 -22.32 18.76
C PRO A 79 19.12 -23.85 18.61
#